data_AF-A0A1J3FTM2-F1
#
_entry.id   AF-A0A1J3FTM2-F1
#
_cell.length_a   1.000
_cell.length_b   1.000
_cell.length_c   1.000
_cell.angle_alpha   90.00
_cell.angle_beta   90.00
_cell.angle_gamma   90.00
#
_symmetry.space_group_name_H-M   'P 1'
#
loop_
_entity.id
_entity.type
_entity.pdbx_description
1 polymer ?
#
loop_
_entity_poly.entity_id
_entity_poly.type
_entity_poly.pdbx_seq_one_letter_code
_entity_poly.pdbx_strand_id
1 'polypeptide(L)'
;MARKMEDISDVEGSDSSGKKSLRIEDFSVVVEGGRIGDMFDDIKKKEDLDCRERKTMVFWNMIKCPIPPDALPGVKSTISSALCGMGLHSRLLIYAYGDKSLLHQKDDFWKAGICYCVEREQLPEGEQKDADIQDYGELDLEVIVFSEQTYGRPADIMVIPKPDQHSELHRVLKCLQSRNHDVLQVNTPVGDSGDQFLESLESVVACTRGLDGEAEPITKPKCVCAYS
;
A
#
# COMPACT_ATOMS: atom_id res chain seq x y z
N MET A 1 59.56 -63.83 -0.46
CA MET A 1 58.87 -65.07 -0.87
C MET A 1 57.38 -64.85 -0.71
N ALA A 2 56.62 -65.34 -1.69
CA ALA A 2 55.16 -65.44 -1.82
C ALA A 2 54.38 -65.53 -0.48
N ARG A 3 53.15 -65.01 -0.33
CA ARG A 3 51.96 -65.26 -1.18
C ARG A 3 50.90 -64.17 -1.07
N LYS A 4 50.15 -64.11 -2.17
CA LYS A 4 48.90 -63.42 -2.51
C LYS A 4 47.69 -64.21 -2.00
N MET A 5 46.57 -63.53 -1.70
CA MET A 5 45.16 -63.89 -2.00
C MET A 5 44.24 -62.79 -1.41
N GLU A 6 43.70 -61.90 -2.26
CA GLU A 6 42.31 -61.88 -2.80
C GLU A 6 41.32 -61.25 -1.80
N ASP A 7 40.82 -60.01 -1.96
CA ASP A 7 39.90 -59.36 -2.92
C ASP A 7 38.42 -59.32 -2.46
N ILE A 8 37.96 -58.08 -2.29
CA ILE A 8 36.64 -57.43 -2.50
C ILE A 8 35.37 -57.83 -1.72
N SER A 9 34.80 -56.80 -1.07
CA SER A 9 33.42 -56.22 -1.15
C SER A 9 32.94 -55.83 0.25
N ASP A 10 32.90 -54.55 0.59
CA ASP A 10 31.89 -53.50 0.29
C ASP A 10 30.87 -53.33 1.42
N VAL A 11 30.44 -52.08 1.56
CA VAL A 11 29.29 -51.54 2.30
C VAL A 11 29.51 -51.13 3.76
N GLU A 12 29.92 -49.86 3.84
CA GLU A 12 29.43 -48.74 4.67
C GLU A 12 28.51 -48.95 5.89
N GLY A 13 28.74 -48.08 6.89
CA GLY A 13 27.78 -47.74 7.94
C GLY A 13 28.46 -47.32 9.24
N SER A 14 29.17 -46.18 9.24
CA SER A 14 28.73 -44.91 9.87
C SER A 14 29.08 -44.82 11.35
N ASP A 15 30.01 -43.93 11.68
CA ASP A 15 30.37 -43.65 13.07
C ASP A 15 30.44 -42.15 13.37
N SER A 16 29.85 -41.83 14.52
CA SER A 16 30.28 -40.82 15.48
C SER A 16 30.06 -39.31 15.24
N SER A 17 29.50 -38.75 16.31
CA SER A 17 29.40 -37.35 16.68
C SER A 17 30.72 -36.57 16.63
N GLY A 18 30.64 -35.29 16.27
CA GLY A 18 31.74 -34.35 16.51
C GLY A 18 31.35 -32.89 16.25
N LYS A 19 31.29 -32.11 17.33
CA LYS A 19 31.12 -30.64 17.34
C LYS A 19 32.03 -29.96 16.30
N LYS A 20 31.49 -29.06 15.47
CA LYS A 20 32.28 -28.08 14.71
C LYS A 20 31.65 -26.69 14.79
N SER A 21 32.37 -25.82 15.49
CA SER A 21 32.65 -24.41 15.17
C SER A 21 31.78 -23.80 14.06
N LEU A 22 30.91 -22.86 14.44
CA LEU A 22 30.22 -21.95 13.53
C LEU A 22 31.26 -21.07 12.83
N ARG A 23 31.48 -21.33 11.54
CA ARG A 23 32.10 -20.35 10.64
C ARG A 23 31.03 -19.35 10.24
N ILE A 24 31.34 -18.08 10.43
CA ILE A 24 30.62 -16.96 9.85
C ILE A 24 30.90 -17.02 8.35
N GLU A 25 29.87 -17.32 7.56
CA GLU A 25 29.66 -17.00 6.14
C GLU A 25 28.72 -18.04 5.51
N ASP A 26 27.41 -17.75 5.47
CA ASP A 26 26.57 -17.72 4.25
C ASP A 26 25.12 -17.34 4.65
N PHE A 27 24.77 -16.05 4.58
CA PHE A 27 23.41 -15.55 4.81
C PHE A 27 22.53 -15.70 3.56
N SER A 28 22.60 -16.86 2.89
CA SER A 28 21.74 -17.21 1.76
C SER A 28 20.61 -18.18 2.13
N VAL A 29 20.53 -18.63 3.38
CA VAL A 29 19.39 -19.42 3.86
C VAL A 29 18.29 -18.50 4.32
N VAL A 30 17.32 -18.33 3.41
CA VAL A 30 15.99 -17.76 3.59
C VAL A 30 15.47 -18.05 5.00
N VAL A 31 15.11 -16.99 5.73
CA VAL A 31 14.26 -17.09 6.92
C VAL A 31 12.92 -17.63 6.42
N GLU A 32 12.73 -18.94 6.47
CA GLU A 32 11.39 -19.54 6.45
C GLU A 32 10.71 -19.09 7.75
N GLY A 33 10.05 -17.94 7.66
CA GLY A 33 9.26 -17.36 8.74
C GLY A 33 8.26 -18.40 9.24
N GLY A 34 8.16 -18.51 10.56
CA GLY A 34 7.30 -19.48 11.22
C GLY A 34 5.86 -19.41 10.70
N ARG A 35 5.31 -20.57 10.36
CA ARG A 35 3.89 -20.74 10.03
C ARG A 35 3.04 -20.35 11.23
N ILE A 36 2.28 -19.27 11.08
CA ILE A 36 1.13 -18.95 11.92
C ILE A 36 -0.12 -19.28 11.12
N GLY A 37 -0.82 -20.35 11.53
CA GLY A 37 -2.27 -20.52 11.42
C GLY A 37 -2.88 -20.70 10.03
N ASP A 38 -3.57 -21.83 9.86
CA ASP A 38 -4.45 -22.12 8.73
C ASP A 38 -5.61 -21.11 8.61
N MET A 39 -5.43 -20.06 7.81
CA MET A 39 -6.53 -19.27 7.21
C MET A 39 -6.01 -18.57 5.95
N PHE A 40 -5.44 -19.34 5.02
CA PHE A 40 -5.11 -18.79 3.71
C PHE A 40 -6.42 -18.68 2.91
N ASP A 41 -7.04 -17.49 2.96
CA ASP A 41 -7.80 -17.04 1.80
C ASP A 41 -6.92 -17.26 0.55
N ASP A 42 -7.48 -17.85 -0.51
CA ASP A 42 -6.74 -18.09 -1.76
C ASP A 42 -5.98 -16.83 -2.16
N ILE A 43 -4.63 -16.91 -2.20
CA ILE A 43 -3.78 -15.81 -2.66
C ILE A 43 -4.12 -15.57 -4.14
N LYS A 44 -4.84 -14.48 -4.42
CA LYS A 44 -5.25 -14.09 -5.77
C LYS A 44 -4.21 -13.17 -6.39
N LYS A 45 -4.07 -13.22 -7.71
CA LYS A 45 -3.36 -12.18 -8.47
C LYS A 45 -4.34 -11.10 -8.92
N LYS A 46 -3.84 -9.90 -9.24
CA LYS A 46 -4.69 -8.76 -9.65
C LYS A 46 -5.41 -9.03 -10.99
N GLU A 47 -4.84 -9.90 -11.82
CA GLU A 47 -5.42 -10.39 -13.07
C GLU A 47 -6.64 -11.29 -12.84
N ASP A 48 -6.70 -11.96 -11.68
CA ASP A 48 -7.80 -12.86 -11.30
C ASP A 48 -9.00 -12.10 -10.71
N LEU A 49 -8.83 -10.82 -10.43
CA LEU A 49 -9.84 -9.94 -9.83
C LEU A 49 -10.51 -9.08 -10.90
N ASP A 50 -11.84 -9.05 -10.89
CA ASP A 50 -12.59 -8.13 -11.73
C ASP A 50 -12.53 -6.67 -11.23
N CYS A 51 -13.08 -5.75 -12.02
CA CYS A 51 -13.03 -4.31 -11.73
C CYS A 51 -13.78 -3.89 -10.45
N ARG A 52 -14.61 -4.75 -9.86
CA ARG A 52 -15.35 -4.50 -8.62
C ARG A 52 -14.71 -5.17 -7.41
N GLU A 53 -14.00 -6.27 -7.60
CA GLU A 53 -13.33 -7.00 -6.53
C GLU A 53 -12.06 -6.31 -6.02
N ARG A 54 -11.33 -5.60 -6.90
CA ARG A 54 -10.12 -4.85 -6.49
C ARG A 54 -10.49 -3.60 -5.73
N LYS A 55 -10.32 -3.61 -4.40
CA LYS A 55 -10.58 -2.42 -3.58
C LYS A 55 -9.67 -1.28 -3.99
N THR A 56 -10.23 -0.08 -4.12
CA THR A 56 -9.47 1.13 -4.41
C THR A 56 -9.46 2.05 -3.20
N MET A 57 -8.25 2.46 -2.81
CA MET A 57 -8.00 3.27 -1.62
C MET A 57 -7.14 4.47 -1.93
N VAL A 58 -7.48 5.59 -1.30
CA VAL A 58 -6.75 6.85 -1.42
C VAL A 58 -6.24 7.26 -0.05
N PHE A 59 -4.93 7.47 0.04
CA PHE A 59 -4.26 8.02 1.21
C PHE A 59 -3.81 9.44 0.89
N TRP A 60 -4.33 10.41 1.63
CA TRP A 60 -4.18 11.83 1.31
C TRP A 60 -3.52 12.59 2.45
N ASN A 61 -2.32 13.09 2.21
CA ASN A 61 -1.65 14.03 3.09
C ASN A 61 -2.18 15.46 2.83
N MET A 62 -3.12 15.89 3.66
CA MET A 62 -3.74 17.23 3.58
C MET A 62 -2.85 18.35 4.10
N ILE A 63 -1.74 18.04 4.79
CA ILE A 63 -0.75 19.04 5.20
C ILE A 63 0.03 19.51 3.97
N LYS A 64 0.40 18.58 3.08
CA LYS A 64 1.15 18.87 1.85
C LYS A 64 0.25 19.23 0.67
N CYS A 65 -0.96 18.68 0.62
CA CYS A 65 -1.93 18.92 -0.45
C CYS A 65 -3.33 19.10 0.15
N PRO A 66 -3.67 20.30 0.67
CA PRO A 66 -4.95 20.56 1.29
C PRO A 66 -6.10 20.46 0.27
N ILE A 67 -7.25 20.00 0.75
CA ILE A 67 -8.50 20.01 0.00
C ILE A 67 -9.11 21.42 0.08
N PRO A 68 -9.42 22.05 -1.05
CA PRO A 68 -10.10 23.34 -1.07
C PRO A 68 -11.52 23.18 -0.48
N PRO A 69 -12.00 24.07 0.41
CA PRO A 69 -13.32 23.96 1.02
C PRO A 69 -14.45 23.85 -0.01
N ASP A 70 -14.31 24.58 -1.11
CA ASP A 70 -15.24 24.68 -2.24
C ASP A 70 -15.36 23.33 -2.98
N ALA A 71 -14.25 22.58 -3.02
CA ALA A 71 -14.16 21.31 -3.72
C ALA A 71 -14.64 20.14 -2.85
N LEU A 72 -14.59 20.26 -1.52
CA LEU A 72 -14.84 19.18 -0.55
C LEU A 72 -16.11 18.36 -0.85
N PRO A 73 -17.29 18.95 -1.13
CA PRO A 73 -18.50 18.17 -1.40
C PRO A 73 -18.41 17.26 -2.64
N GLY A 74 -17.58 17.62 -3.62
CA GLY A 74 -17.43 16.92 -4.90
C GLY A 74 -16.22 16.00 -4.99
N VAL A 75 -15.28 16.07 -4.03
CA VAL A 75 -13.99 15.36 -4.07
C VAL A 75 -14.16 13.88 -4.41
N LYS A 76 -15.01 13.18 -3.66
CA LYS A 76 -15.19 11.74 -3.82
C LYS A 76 -15.77 11.37 -5.19
N SER A 77 -16.75 12.13 -5.68
CA SER A 77 -17.32 11.90 -7.01
C SER A 77 -16.32 12.17 -8.13
N THR A 78 -15.50 13.22 -8.00
CA THR A 78 -14.50 13.58 -9.00
C THR A 78 -13.43 12.50 -9.08
N ILE A 79 -12.85 12.10 -7.95
CA ILE A 79 -11.82 11.05 -7.89
C ILE A 79 -12.40 9.70 -8.34
N SER A 80 -13.59 9.33 -7.87
CA SER A 80 -14.24 8.08 -8.29
C SER A 80 -14.50 8.05 -9.79
N SER A 81 -14.94 9.16 -10.40
CA SER A 81 -15.19 9.22 -11.84
C SER A 81 -13.91 9.11 -12.65
N ALA A 82 -12.83 9.76 -12.19
CA ALA A 82 -11.51 9.65 -12.82
C ALA A 82 -10.98 8.21 -12.77
N LEU A 83 -11.02 7.56 -11.60
CA LEU A 83 -10.61 6.17 -11.42
C LEU A 83 -11.48 5.22 -12.26
N CYS A 84 -12.79 5.49 -12.35
CA CYS A 84 -13.69 4.74 -13.23
C CYS A 84 -13.29 4.85 -14.71
N GLY A 85 -12.93 6.05 -15.17
CA GLY A 85 -12.42 6.30 -16.52
C GLY A 85 -11.09 5.58 -16.79
N MET A 86 -10.28 5.34 -15.74
CA MET A 86 -9.06 4.54 -15.82
C MET A 86 -9.35 3.02 -15.86
N GLY A 87 -10.54 2.59 -15.42
CA GLY A 87 -10.98 1.18 -15.40
C GLY A 87 -11.12 0.57 -14.01
N LEU A 88 -10.97 1.38 -12.94
CA LEU A 88 -11.11 0.97 -11.55
C LEU A 88 -12.53 1.30 -11.06
N HIS A 89 -13.41 0.29 -10.98
CA HIS A 89 -14.86 0.48 -10.79
C HIS A 89 -15.32 0.07 -9.38
N SER A 90 -14.39 -0.23 -8.49
CA SER A 90 -14.70 -0.69 -7.15
C SER A 90 -15.10 0.47 -6.23
N ARG A 91 -15.49 0.13 -5.01
CA ARG A 91 -15.85 1.12 -4.01
C ARG A 91 -14.60 1.87 -3.55
N LEU A 92 -14.65 3.20 -3.68
CA LEU A 92 -13.60 4.12 -3.24
C LEU A 92 -13.69 4.40 -1.73
N LEU A 93 -12.56 4.22 -1.04
CA LEU A 93 -12.31 4.69 0.33
C LEU A 93 -11.22 5.75 0.33
N ILE A 94 -11.44 6.87 1.02
CA ILE A 94 -10.50 7.99 1.10
C ILE A 94 -10.15 8.22 2.57
N TYR A 95 -8.86 8.14 2.89
CA TYR A 95 -8.29 8.45 4.19
C TYR A 95 -7.46 9.72 4.05
N ALA A 96 -7.81 10.75 4.81
CA ALA A 96 -7.17 12.05 4.75
C ALA A 96 -6.52 12.38 6.10
N TYR A 97 -5.26 12.80 6.05
CA TYR A 97 -4.42 13.07 7.22
C TYR A 97 -4.04 14.53 7.23
N GLY A 98 -4.46 15.27 8.26
CA GLY A 98 -4.33 16.72 8.29
C GLY A 98 -4.06 17.30 9.66
N ASP A 99 -4.08 18.63 9.72
CA ASP A 99 -3.85 19.40 10.94
C ASP A 99 -5.06 19.38 11.88
N LYS A 100 -4.80 19.26 13.19
CA LYS A 100 -5.83 19.23 14.25
C LYS A 100 -6.84 20.39 14.17
N SER A 101 -6.44 21.54 13.62
CA SER A 101 -7.32 22.69 13.41
C SER A 101 -8.52 22.36 12.53
N LEU A 102 -8.45 21.36 11.64
CA LEU A 102 -9.56 20.94 10.78
C LEU A 102 -10.48 19.91 11.42
N LEU A 103 -10.19 19.45 12.65
CA LEU A 103 -10.99 18.44 13.33
C LEU A 103 -12.45 18.86 13.54
N HIS A 104 -12.71 20.17 13.68
CA HIS A 104 -14.08 20.71 13.78
C HIS A 104 -14.91 20.50 12.50
N GLN A 105 -14.28 20.20 11.36
CA GLN A 105 -14.94 19.92 10.07
C GLN A 105 -15.08 18.42 9.79
N LYS A 106 -14.76 17.55 10.76
CA LYS A 106 -14.80 16.09 10.59
C LYS A 106 -16.13 15.57 10.03
N ASP A 107 -17.25 16.12 10.49
CA ASP A 107 -18.58 15.75 9.98
C ASP A 107 -18.77 16.10 8.51
N ASP A 108 -18.17 17.19 8.04
CA ASP A 108 -18.24 17.61 6.65
C ASP A 108 -17.34 16.75 5.75
N PHE A 109 -16.16 16.34 6.25
CA PHE A 109 -15.36 15.28 5.60
C PHE A 109 -16.12 13.96 5.52
N TRP A 110 -16.78 13.54 6.60
CA TRP A 110 -17.56 12.31 6.61
C TRP A 110 -18.72 12.35 5.61
N LYS A 111 -19.46 13.47 5.53
CA LYS A 111 -20.51 13.69 4.51
C LYS A 111 -19.95 13.68 3.10
N ALA A 112 -18.74 14.20 2.88
CA ALA A 112 -18.00 14.10 1.63
C ALA A 112 -17.46 12.67 1.36
N GLY A 113 -17.61 11.75 2.30
CA GLY A 113 -17.20 10.36 2.21
C GLY A 113 -15.69 10.15 2.38
N ILE A 114 -15.05 11.05 3.15
CA ILE A 114 -13.63 11.05 3.51
C ILE A 114 -13.50 10.73 5.00
N CYS A 115 -12.67 9.75 5.32
CA CYS A 115 -12.26 9.45 6.69
C CYS A 115 -11.11 10.39 7.07
N TYR A 116 -11.41 11.41 7.88
CA TYR A 116 -10.41 12.37 8.32
C TYR A 116 -9.74 11.93 9.63
N CYS A 117 -8.41 11.90 9.62
CA CYS A 117 -7.55 11.62 10.76
C CYS A 117 -6.61 12.81 10.99
N VAL A 118 -6.31 13.11 12.25
CA VAL A 118 -5.25 14.08 12.59
C VAL A 118 -3.90 13.40 12.39
N GLU A 119 -2.99 14.05 11.68
CA GLU A 119 -1.61 13.56 11.53
C GLU A 119 -0.93 13.56 12.90
N ARG A 120 -0.29 12.45 13.27
CA ARG A 120 0.24 12.28 14.64
C ARG A 120 1.23 13.37 15.03
N GLU A 121 2.08 13.80 14.10
CA GLU A 121 3.08 14.85 14.32
C GLU A 121 2.47 16.21 14.73
N GLN A 122 1.17 16.43 14.47
CA GLN A 122 0.46 17.67 14.85
C GLN A 122 -0.07 17.64 16.29
N LEU A 123 0.07 16.50 16.98
CA LEU A 123 -0.32 16.37 18.38
C LEU A 123 0.80 16.88 19.30
N PRO A 124 0.47 17.60 20.38
CA PRO A 124 1.48 18.07 21.33
C PRO A 124 2.23 16.88 21.97
N GLU A 125 3.56 16.95 21.99
CA GLU A 125 4.40 15.97 22.69
C GLU A 125 4.17 16.07 24.21
N GLY A 126 3.70 14.98 24.82
CA GLY A 126 3.65 14.84 26.28
C GLY A 126 2.43 15.45 26.99
N GLU A 127 1.46 16.01 26.27
CA GLU A 127 0.18 16.39 26.88
C GLU A 127 -0.77 15.19 26.98
N GLN A 128 -1.68 15.22 27.97
CA GLN A 128 -2.80 14.29 28.05
C GLN A 128 -3.47 14.25 26.69
N LYS A 129 -3.50 13.09 26.03
CA LYS A 129 -4.27 12.90 24.79
C LYS A 129 -5.63 13.54 25.02
N ASP A 130 -5.95 14.59 24.26
CA ASP A 130 -7.30 15.15 24.29
C ASP A 130 -8.23 13.96 24.10
N ALA A 131 -9.07 13.67 25.10
CA ALA A 131 -9.93 12.48 25.09
C ALA A 131 -10.87 12.47 23.87
N ASP A 132 -11.03 13.65 23.25
CA ASP A 132 -11.84 13.91 22.07
C ASP A 132 -11.10 13.58 20.74
N ILE A 133 -9.76 13.49 20.72
CA ILE A 133 -8.99 13.10 19.53
C ILE A 133 -8.77 11.59 19.52
N GLN A 134 -9.78 10.86 19.04
CA GLN A 134 -9.72 9.40 18.90
C GLN A 134 -9.15 8.95 17.54
N ASP A 135 -9.29 9.79 16.51
CA ASP A 135 -8.89 9.48 15.13
C ASP A 135 -7.63 10.28 14.78
N TYR A 136 -6.49 9.77 15.22
CA TYR A 136 -5.17 10.23 14.80
C TYR A 136 -4.40 9.07 14.18
N GLY A 137 -3.55 9.36 13.20
CA GLY A 137 -2.79 8.35 12.49
C GLY A 137 -1.54 8.92 11.87
N GLU A 138 -0.66 8.02 11.45
CA GLU A 138 0.43 8.34 10.55
C GLU A 138 0.11 7.68 9.22
N LEU A 139 0.12 8.46 8.13
CA LEU A 139 -0.22 7.94 6.81
C LEU A 139 0.64 6.71 6.48
N ASP A 140 1.94 6.78 6.77
CA ASP A 140 2.91 5.70 6.53
C ASP A 140 2.54 4.43 7.30
N LEU A 141 2.16 4.56 8.58
CA LEU A 141 1.73 3.42 9.39
C LEU A 141 0.41 2.83 8.89
N GLU A 142 -0.55 3.67 8.46
CA GLU A 142 -1.82 3.14 7.94
C GLU A 142 -1.60 2.35 6.65
N VAL A 143 -0.74 2.83 5.74
CA VAL A 143 -0.40 2.10 4.51
C VAL A 143 0.29 0.76 4.86
N ILE A 144 1.13 0.72 5.90
CA ILE A 144 1.74 -0.53 6.39
C ILE A 144 0.68 -1.48 6.96
N VAL A 145 -0.15 -1.02 7.90
CA VAL A 145 -1.22 -1.83 8.50
C VAL A 145 -2.16 -2.37 7.42
N PHE A 146 -2.45 -1.56 6.42
CA PHE A 146 -3.25 -2.00 5.30
C PHE A 146 -2.57 -3.09 4.46
N SER A 147 -1.25 -3.01 4.28
CA SER A 147 -0.47 -4.05 3.59
C SER A 147 -0.60 -5.43 4.25
N GLU A 148 -0.87 -5.47 5.56
CA GLU A 148 -1.15 -6.70 6.30
C GLU A 148 -2.59 -7.17 6.08
N GLN A 149 -3.57 -6.26 6.05
CA GLN A 149 -4.98 -6.59 5.85
C GLN A 149 -5.30 -7.07 4.42
N THR A 150 -4.52 -6.65 3.44
CA THR A 150 -4.64 -7.13 2.05
C THR A 150 -3.76 -8.32 1.72
N TYR A 151 -3.18 -8.98 2.74
CA TYR A 151 -2.38 -10.15 2.53
C TYR A 151 -3.18 -11.22 1.76
N GLY A 152 -2.78 -11.48 0.51
CA GLY A 152 -3.43 -12.43 -0.39
C GLY A 152 -4.43 -11.84 -1.39
N ARG A 153 -4.76 -10.55 -1.34
CA ARG A 153 -5.66 -9.91 -2.32
C ARG A 153 -5.14 -8.54 -2.77
N PRO A 154 -4.68 -8.43 -4.03
CA PRO A 154 -4.30 -7.16 -4.62
C PRO A 154 -5.39 -6.08 -4.54
N ALA A 155 -4.92 -4.85 -4.41
CA ALA A 155 -5.72 -3.64 -4.29
C ALA A 155 -5.09 -2.52 -5.12
N ASP A 156 -5.89 -1.51 -5.45
CA ASP A 156 -5.43 -0.30 -6.11
C ASP A 156 -5.22 0.78 -5.03
N ILE A 157 -3.98 1.26 -4.89
CA ILE A 157 -3.57 2.16 -3.81
C ILE A 157 -3.13 3.47 -4.44
N MET A 158 -3.79 4.57 -4.09
CA MET A 158 -3.46 5.91 -4.56
C MET A 158 -2.95 6.77 -3.40
N VAL A 159 -1.88 7.51 -3.62
CA VAL A 159 -1.32 8.45 -2.64
C VAL A 159 -1.30 9.88 -3.17
N ILE A 160 -1.75 10.82 -2.35
CA ILE A 160 -1.89 12.24 -2.69
C ILE A 160 -1.20 13.11 -1.62
N PRO A 161 -0.26 14.01 -1.96
CA PRO A 161 0.41 14.12 -3.25
C PRO A 161 1.44 12.99 -3.42
N LYS A 162 2.19 13.02 -4.53
CA LYS A 162 3.35 12.16 -4.74
C LYS A 162 4.28 12.15 -3.51
N PRO A 163 4.62 10.97 -2.98
CA PRO A 163 5.54 10.87 -1.85
C PRO A 163 6.97 11.25 -2.25
N ASP A 164 7.76 11.68 -1.28
CA ASP A 164 9.20 11.88 -1.49
C ASP A 164 9.89 10.55 -1.82
N GLN A 165 10.79 10.54 -2.80
CA GLN A 165 11.42 9.32 -3.32
C GLN A 165 12.24 8.56 -2.27
N HIS A 166 12.72 9.25 -1.24
CA HIS A 166 13.52 8.67 -0.15
C HIS A 166 12.73 8.50 1.16
N SER A 167 11.43 8.81 1.16
CA SER A 167 10.55 8.60 2.32
C SER A 167 10.31 7.12 2.60
N GLU A 168 10.04 6.82 3.88
CA GLU A 168 9.62 5.49 4.33
C GLU A 168 8.33 5.06 3.62
N LEU A 169 7.37 5.97 3.45
CA LEU A 169 6.18 5.79 2.63
C LEU A 169 6.49 5.24 1.23
N HIS A 170 7.41 5.88 0.50
CA HIS A 170 7.76 5.45 -0.85
C HIS A 170 8.37 4.03 -0.84
N ARG A 171 9.18 3.69 0.18
CA ARG A 171 9.70 2.33 0.36
C ARG A 171 8.58 1.31 0.62
N VAL A 172 7.59 1.65 1.44
CA VAL A 172 6.43 0.78 1.71
C VAL A 172 5.60 0.58 0.44
N LEU A 173 5.35 1.63 -0.32
CA LEU A 173 4.64 1.57 -1.60
C LEU A 173 5.37 0.68 -2.62
N LYS A 174 6.72 0.70 -2.64
CA LYS A 174 7.51 -0.24 -3.45
C LYS A 174 7.30 -1.69 -3.02
N CYS A 175 7.23 -1.95 -1.72
CA CYS A 175 6.92 -3.29 -1.20
C CYS A 175 5.50 -3.74 -1.57
N LEU A 176 4.52 -2.82 -1.59
CA LEU A 176 3.17 -3.12 -2.03
C LEU A 176 3.12 -3.42 -3.54
N GLN A 177 3.78 -2.60 -4.36
CA GLN A 177 3.88 -2.82 -5.81
C GLN A 177 4.48 -4.20 -6.13
N SER A 178 5.55 -4.61 -5.43
CA SER A 178 6.18 -5.93 -5.61
C SER A 178 5.30 -7.11 -5.14
N ARG A 179 4.33 -6.85 -4.26
CA ARG A 179 3.29 -7.80 -3.82
C ARG A 179 2.05 -7.79 -4.72
N ASN A 180 2.18 -7.30 -5.95
CA ASN A 180 1.15 -7.31 -6.99
C ASN A 180 -0.01 -6.31 -6.75
N HIS A 181 0.19 -5.26 -5.95
CA HIS A 181 -0.74 -4.13 -5.88
C HIS A 181 -0.51 -3.15 -7.04
N ASP A 182 -1.57 -2.50 -7.50
CA ASP A 182 -1.45 -1.34 -8.39
C ASP A 182 -1.25 -0.11 -7.52
N VAL A 183 -0.14 0.61 -7.72
CA VAL A 183 0.23 1.77 -6.88
C VAL A 183 0.29 3.03 -7.73
N LEU A 184 -0.53 3.99 -7.34
CA LEU A 184 -0.77 5.27 -8.00
C LEU A 184 -0.27 6.42 -7.12
N GLN A 185 0.26 7.45 -7.75
CA GLN A 185 0.64 8.70 -7.11
C GLN A 185 0.09 9.89 -7.90
N VAL A 186 -0.29 10.94 -7.19
CA VAL A 186 -0.77 12.18 -7.80
C VAL A 186 0.36 13.20 -7.84
N ASN A 187 0.80 13.52 -9.05
CA ASN A 187 1.67 14.66 -9.29
C ASN A 187 0.81 15.92 -9.31
N THR A 188 0.74 16.60 -8.16
CA THR A 188 0.10 17.91 -8.10
C THR A 188 0.92 18.91 -8.91
N PRO A 189 0.29 19.75 -9.75
CA PRO A 189 1.00 20.83 -10.43
C PRO A 189 1.65 21.75 -9.41
N VAL A 190 2.81 22.32 -9.77
CA VAL A 190 3.69 23.06 -8.84
C VAL A 190 2.95 24.24 -8.22
N GLY A 191 2.68 24.13 -6.92
CA GLY A 191 1.89 25.07 -6.11
C GLY A 191 1.10 24.26 -5.09
N ASP A 192 1.27 24.53 -3.80
CA ASP A 192 0.86 23.67 -2.68
C ASP A 192 -0.67 23.59 -2.44
N SER A 193 -1.50 23.73 -3.48
CA SER A 193 -2.96 23.64 -3.37
C SER A 193 -3.54 22.53 -4.26
N GLY A 194 -4.45 21.74 -3.68
CA GLY A 194 -5.21 20.72 -4.41
C GLY A 194 -6.19 21.28 -5.45
N ASP A 195 -6.26 22.62 -5.59
CA ASP A 195 -7.19 23.34 -6.45
C ASP A 195 -7.15 22.83 -7.89
N GLN A 196 -5.98 22.84 -8.53
CA GLN A 196 -5.83 22.51 -9.95
C GLN A 196 -6.07 21.03 -10.25
N PHE A 197 -5.68 20.13 -9.35
CA PHE A 197 -5.86 18.69 -9.52
C PHE A 197 -7.35 18.29 -9.47
N LEU A 198 -8.15 18.97 -8.66
CA LEU A 198 -9.56 18.65 -8.44
C LEU A 198 -10.54 19.38 -9.36
N GLU A 199 -10.07 20.25 -10.25
CA GLU A 199 -10.93 21.05 -11.14
C GLU A 199 -11.87 20.19 -12.00
N SER A 200 -11.38 19.02 -12.44
CA SER A 200 -12.15 18.09 -13.26
C SER A 200 -11.62 16.66 -13.13
N LEU A 201 -12.40 15.68 -13.61
CA LEU A 201 -11.95 14.29 -13.66
C LEU A 201 -10.75 14.12 -14.60
N GLU A 202 -10.69 14.90 -15.68
CA GLU A 202 -9.57 14.87 -16.64
C GLU A 202 -8.29 15.38 -15.99
N SER A 203 -8.38 16.41 -15.14
CA SER A 203 -7.23 16.90 -14.36
C SER A 203 -6.72 15.81 -13.42
N VAL A 204 -7.64 15.10 -12.73
CA VAL A 204 -7.26 13.98 -11.86
C VAL A 204 -6.52 12.89 -12.62
N VAL A 205 -7.04 12.47 -13.78
CA VAL A 205 -6.37 11.48 -14.65
C VAL A 205 -5.02 12.00 -15.13
N ALA A 206 -4.94 13.25 -15.57
CA ALA A 206 -3.72 13.86 -16.08
C ALA A 206 -2.59 13.94 -15.04
N CYS A 207 -2.93 14.14 -13.77
CA CYS A 207 -1.98 14.19 -12.65
C CYS A 207 -1.63 12.80 -12.09
N THR A 208 -2.44 11.78 -12.36
CA THR A 208 -2.22 10.44 -11.81
C THR A 208 -1.18 9.68 -12.61
N ARG A 209 -0.18 9.13 -11.92
CA ARG A 209 0.89 8.28 -12.49
C ARG A 209 1.10 7.05 -11.64
N GLY A 210 1.81 6.08 -12.20
CA GLY A 210 2.33 4.96 -11.43
C GLY A 210 3.44 5.40 -10.51
N LEU A 211 3.78 4.53 -9.55
CA LEU A 211 4.85 4.81 -8.60
C LEU A 211 6.19 5.12 -9.30
N ASP A 212 6.48 4.48 -10.43
CA ASP A 212 7.68 4.73 -11.25
C ASP A 212 7.50 5.84 -12.29
N GLY A 213 6.34 6.49 -12.31
CA GLY A 213 6.03 7.62 -13.19
C GLY A 213 5.31 7.23 -14.49
N GLU A 214 4.81 6.00 -14.61
CA GLU A 214 4.11 5.52 -15.80
C GLU A 214 2.80 6.28 -16.03
N ALA A 215 2.52 6.61 -17.31
CA ALA A 215 1.28 7.27 -17.71
C ALA A 215 0.07 6.31 -17.69
N GLU A 216 0.30 5.03 -17.95
CA GLU A 216 -0.71 3.96 -17.84
C GLU A 216 -0.29 2.96 -16.76
N PRO A 217 -0.50 3.28 -15.48
CA PRO A 217 0.14 2.56 -14.37
C PRO A 217 -0.61 1.33 -13.88
N ILE A 218 -1.81 1.09 -14.38
CA ILE A 218 -2.67 0.00 -13.94
C ILE A 218 -2.82 -1.07 -15.01
N THR A 219 -2.83 -2.31 -14.56
CA THR A 219 -3.32 -3.41 -15.40
C THR A 219 -4.84 -3.37 -15.37
N LYS A 220 -5.47 -2.92 -16.45
CA LYS A 220 -6.94 -2.80 -16.53
C LYS A 220 -7.60 -4.14 -16.15
N PRO A 221 -8.41 -4.19 -15.07
CA PRO A 221 -9.12 -5.40 -14.69
C PRO A 221 -10.11 -5.81 -15.77
N LYS A 222 -10.46 -7.11 -15.77
CA LYS A 222 -11.63 -7.56 -16.53
C LYS A 222 -12.85 -6.81 -16.00
N CYS A 223 -13.49 -6.04 -16.86
CA CYS A 223 -14.69 -5.31 -16.48
C CYS A 223 -15.92 -6.22 -16.57
N VAL A 224 -16.67 -6.33 -15.48
CA VAL A 224 -17.95 -7.05 -15.41
C VAL A 224 -19.15 -6.10 -15.24
N CYS A 225 -18.91 -4.80 -15.32
CA CYS A 225 -19.97 -3.79 -15.28
C CYS A 225 -20.77 -3.85 -16.58
N ALA A 226 -22.09 -3.76 -16.48
CA ALA A 226 -23.01 -3.72 -17.63
C ALA A 226 -22.97 -2.39 -18.41
N TYR A 227 -22.06 -1.48 -18.05
CA TYR A 227 -21.86 -0.19 -18.70
C TYR A 227 -20.52 -0.24 -19.42
N SER A 228 -20.57 -0.71 -20.67
CA SER A 228 -19.50 -0.61 -21.67
C SER A 228 -20.05 0.12 -22.88
#